data_AF-A0A059LRX8-F1
#
_entry.id   AF-A0A059LRX8-F1
#
_cell.length_a   1.000
_cell.length_b   1.000
_cell.length_c   1.000
_cell.angle_alpha   90.00
_cell.angle_beta   90.00
_cell.angle_gamma   90.00
#
_symmetry.space_group_name_H-M   'P 1'
#
loop_
_entity.id
_entity.type
_entity.pdbx_description
1 polymer ?
#
loop_
_entity_poly.entity_id
_entity_poly.type
_entity_poly.pdbx_seq_one_letter_code
_entity_poly.pdbx_strand_id
1 'polypeptide(L)'
;MAEKFRGHESPYWRHIEVMPATHNCTLSWDTKDIALLKQTDFGNSLQEDVDGMYANEILPVTTAHPTVWPAESCTRAAFEWAAGMVQSRAFHLQASNWATNEITEGRNIAPGEEILHTYGDLGNGELLQVYGFVEAPGVNPFDAVGFSTGEIVDAVLDSGDYDCEALNERMASMLLDGIATPRMLVQAKKKPFMQLCSCVLVCTMLAVE
;
A
#
# COMPACT_ATOMS: atom_id res chain seq x y z
N MET A 1 8.11 17.69 -8.85
CA MET A 1 8.05 18.13 -10.26
C MET A 1 8.75 19.47 -10.49
N ALA A 2 8.19 20.59 -10.00
CA ALA A 2 8.76 21.94 -10.19
C ALA A 2 10.23 22.08 -9.76
N GLU A 3 10.57 21.68 -8.53
CA GLU A 3 11.95 21.77 -8.03
C GLU A 3 12.94 20.90 -8.83
N LYS A 4 12.51 19.74 -9.31
CA LYS A 4 13.34 18.90 -10.19
C LYS A 4 13.58 19.58 -11.54
N PHE A 5 12.58 20.24 -12.09
CA PHE A 5 12.69 20.94 -13.38
C PHE A 5 13.67 22.12 -13.32
N ARG A 6 13.74 22.82 -12.18
CA ARG A 6 14.70 23.92 -11.96
C ARG A 6 16.17 23.48 -11.97
N GLY A 7 16.45 22.19 -11.90
CA GLY A 7 17.81 21.65 -11.91
C GLY A 7 18.67 22.30 -10.82
N HIS A 8 19.85 22.82 -11.20
CA HIS A 8 20.83 23.40 -10.28
C HIS A 8 20.37 24.71 -9.62
N GLU A 9 19.28 25.32 -10.09
CA GLU A 9 18.68 26.51 -9.46
C GLU A 9 17.75 26.18 -8.29
N SER A 10 17.40 24.89 -8.10
CA SER A 10 16.66 24.45 -6.93
C SER A 10 17.56 24.42 -5.69
N PRO A 11 17.11 24.90 -4.52
CA PRO A 11 17.85 24.69 -3.27
C PRO A 11 18.02 23.21 -2.91
N TYR A 12 17.22 22.32 -3.50
CA TYR A 12 17.23 20.88 -3.24
C TYR A 12 17.98 20.08 -4.32
N TRP A 13 18.66 20.73 -5.26
CA TRP A 13 19.22 20.07 -6.45
C TRP A 13 20.12 18.88 -6.11
N ARG A 14 20.99 19.01 -5.09
CA ARG A 14 21.88 17.92 -4.65
C ARG A 14 21.13 16.71 -4.12
N HIS A 15 20.02 16.95 -3.41
CA HIS A 15 19.18 15.88 -2.89
C HIS A 15 18.43 15.19 -4.04
N ILE A 16 17.93 15.95 -5.00
CA ILE A 16 17.24 15.43 -6.18
C ILE A 16 18.20 14.65 -7.09
N GLU A 17 19.45 15.09 -7.24
CA GLU A 17 20.47 14.45 -8.06
C GLU A 17 20.82 13.04 -7.58
N VAL A 18 20.81 12.80 -6.26
CA VAL A 18 21.07 11.47 -5.69
C VAL A 18 19.83 10.57 -5.67
N MET A 19 18.63 11.09 -6.00
CA MET A 19 17.44 10.25 -6.10
C MET A 19 17.55 9.31 -7.31
N PRO A 20 16.97 8.11 -7.23
CA PRO A 20 16.88 7.23 -8.39
C PRO A 20 16.20 7.90 -9.59
N ALA A 21 16.77 7.68 -10.77
CA ALA A 21 16.16 8.13 -12.02
C ALA A 21 14.86 7.37 -12.33
N THR A 22 14.73 6.14 -11.85
CA THR A 22 13.58 5.25 -12.02
C THR A 22 13.23 4.58 -10.68
N HIS A 23 12.03 4.01 -10.60
CA HIS A 23 11.54 3.25 -9.45
C HIS A 23 10.79 2.01 -9.93
N ASN A 24 10.71 1.01 -9.05
CA ASN A 24 10.06 -0.28 -9.35
C ASN A 24 8.76 -0.47 -8.56
N CYS A 25 8.18 0.61 -8.03
CA CYS A 25 6.87 0.57 -7.39
C CYS A 25 5.83 0.10 -8.42
N THR A 26 4.77 -0.58 -8.00
CA THR A 26 3.76 -1.12 -8.94
C THR A 26 3.07 -0.02 -9.75
N LEU A 27 3.15 1.23 -9.29
CA LEU A 27 2.73 2.44 -10.01
C LEU A 27 3.32 2.56 -11.43
N SER A 28 4.56 2.11 -11.65
CA SER A 28 5.26 2.21 -12.94
C SER A 28 5.19 0.93 -13.78
N TRP A 29 4.53 -0.12 -13.29
CA TRP A 29 4.51 -1.41 -13.94
C TRP A 29 3.56 -1.43 -15.14
N ASP A 30 3.95 -2.16 -16.18
CA ASP A 30 3.09 -2.37 -17.33
C ASP A 30 2.05 -3.48 -17.07
N THR A 31 1.08 -3.62 -17.99
CA THR A 31 0.02 -4.63 -17.86
C THR A 31 0.56 -6.07 -17.83
N LYS A 32 1.74 -6.34 -18.40
CA LYS A 32 2.33 -7.69 -18.39
C LYS A 32 2.89 -8.00 -17.02
N ASP A 33 3.59 -7.05 -16.41
CA ASP A 33 4.15 -7.20 -15.07
C ASP A 33 3.03 -7.30 -14.02
N ILE A 34 1.99 -6.47 -14.14
CA ILE A 34 0.79 -6.56 -13.29
C ILE A 34 0.08 -7.91 -13.45
N ALA A 35 0.07 -8.49 -14.66
CA ALA A 35 -0.54 -9.80 -14.87
C ALA A 35 0.19 -10.95 -14.12
N LEU A 36 1.44 -10.76 -13.69
CA LEU A 36 2.16 -11.71 -12.84
C LEU A 36 1.61 -11.73 -11.40
N LEU A 37 0.92 -10.67 -10.99
CA LEU A 37 0.31 -10.55 -9.66
C LEU A 37 -1.10 -11.15 -9.60
N LYS A 38 -1.58 -11.76 -10.69
CA LYS A 38 -2.84 -12.51 -10.69
C LYS A 38 -2.82 -13.58 -9.59
N GLN A 39 -3.93 -13.68 -8.85
CA GLN A 39 -4.09 -14.59 -7.70
C GLN A 39 -3.19 -14.29 -6.50
N THR A 40 -2.38 -13.24 -6.55
CA THR A 40 -1.96 -12.62 -5.31
C THR A 40 -3.14 -11.80 -4.79
N ASP A 41 -3.12 -11.62 -3.49
CA ASP A 41 -3.66 -10.48 -2.76
C ASP A 41 -3.79 -9.16 -3.55
N PHE A 42 -2.94 -8.89 -4.55
CA PHE A 42 -2.85 -7.62 -5.26
C PHE A 42 -3.53 -7.59 -6.63
N GLY A 43 -4.15 -8.69 -7.04
CA GLY A 43 -4.48 -8.99 -8.44
C GLY A 43 -5.30 -7.95 -9.22
N ASN A 44 -6.22 -7.21 -8.58
CA ASN A 44 -7.07 -6.21 -9.28
C ASN A 44 -7.19 -4.84 -8.58
N SER A 45 -6.84 -4.71 -7.30
CA SER A 45 -7.14 -3.50 -6.51
C SER A 45 -6.04 -2.43 -6.50
N LEU A 46 -4.88 -2.72 -7.11
CA LEU A 46 -3.67 -1.88 -6.98
C LEU A 46 -3.20 -1.22 -8.28
N GLN A 47 -3.92 -1.39 -9.39
CA GLN A 47 -3.62 -0.58 -10.56
C GLN A 47 -4.11 0.84 -10.26
N GLU A 48 -3.22 1.65 -9.70
CA GLU A 48 -3.44 3.08 -9.59
C GLU A 48 -3.63 3.61 -11.00
N ASP A 49 -4.77 4.27 -11.25
CA ASP A 49 -5.04 4.93 -12.51
C ASP A 49 -4.20 6.21 -12.58
N VAL A 50 -2.90 6.05 -12.78
CA VAL A 50 -1.92 7.15 -12.82
C VAL A 50 -2.32 8.18 -13.86
N ASP A 51 -2.85 7.71 -14.99
CA ASP A 51 -3.29 8.57 -16.08
C ASP A 51 -4.55 9.35 -15.67
N GLY A 52 -5.51 8.71 -15.01
CA GLY A 52 -6.68 9.35 -14.43
C GLY A 52 -6.33 10.35 -13.32
N MET A 53 -5.48 9.99 -12.37
CA MET A 53 -5.01 10.89 -11.30
C MET A 53 -4.29 12.10 -11.91
N TYR A 54 -3.41 11.87 -12.87
CA TYR A 54 -2.71 12.95 -13.56
C TYR A 54 -3.69 13.89 -14.27
N ALA A 55 -4.61 13.34 -15.08
CA ALA A 55 -5.54 14.12 -15.88
C ALA A 55 -6.59 14.87 -15.02
N ASN A 56 -7.10 14.22 -13.97
CA ASN A 56 -8.25 14.70 -13.21
C ASN A 56 -7.86 15.51 -11.98
N GLU A 57 -6.69 15.26 -11.38
CA GLU A 57 -6.28 15.89 -10.12
C GLU A 57 -5.08 16.82 -10.29
N ILE A 58 -4.04 16.35 -10.99
CA ILE A 58 -2.77 17.07 -11.08
C ILE A 58 -2.84 18.18 -12.14
N LEU A 59 -3.28 17.84 -13.34
CA LEU A 59 -3.30 18.75 -14.48
C LEU A 59 -4.14 20.02 -14.22
N PRO A 60 -5.33 19.97 -13.58
CA PRO A 60 -6.07 21.17 -13.24
C PRO A 60 -5.29 22.12 -12.32
N VAL A 61 -4.63 21.58 -11.30
CA VAL A 61 -3.88 22.37 -10.31
C VAL A 61 -2.64 23.00 -10.94
N THR A 62 -1.85 22.22 -11.70
CA THR A 62 -0.62 22.74 -12.32
C THR A 62 -0.94 23.78 -13.39
N THR A 63 -2.03 23.59 -14.15
CA THR A 63 -2.48 24.55 -15.18
C THR A 63 -2.98 25.86 -14.58
N ALA A 64 -3.63 25.81 -13.41
CA ALA A 64 -4.10 27.01 -12.71
C ALA A 64 -2.95 27.87 -12.13
N HIS A 65 -1.76 27.29 -11.96
CA HIS A 65 -0.63 27.92 -11.28
C HIS A 65 0.69 27.84 -12.09
N PRO A 66 0.73 28.38 -13.31
CA PRO A 66 1.88 28.24 -14.22
C PRO A 66 3.16 28.93 -13.72
N THR A 67 3.04 29.89 -12.80
CA THR A 67 4.18 30.57 -12.18
C THR A 67 4.98 29.66 -11.25
N VAL A 68 4.32 28.68 -10.61
CA VAL A 68 4.94 27.70 -9.72
C VAL A 68 5.23 26.41 -10.49
N TRP A 69 4.36 26.06 -11.43
CA TRP A 69 4.45 24.84 -12.24
C TRP A 69 4.49 25.19 -13.74
N PRO A 70 5.68 25.48 -14.30
CA PRO A 70 5.84 25.61 -15.75
C PRO A 70 5.32 24.36 -16.46
N ALA A 71 4.68 24.52 -17.62
CA ALA A 71 4.04 23.41 -18.33
C ALA A 71 5.02 22.28 -18.66
N GLU A 72 6.27 22.63 -18.97
CA GLU A 72 7.36 21.70 -19.26
C GLU A 72 7.78 20.87 -18.03
N SER A 73 7.54 21.40 -16.83
CA SER A 73 7.83 20.70 -15.56
C SER A 73 6.75 19.68 -15.17
N CYS A 74 5.55 19.81 -15.76
CA CYS A 74 4.35 19.07 -15.40
C CYS A 74 3.93 18.19 -16.56
N THR A 75 4.70 17.12 -16.76
CA THR A 75 4.36 16.04 -17.70
C THR A 75 3.90 14.82 -16.92
N ARG A 76 3.16 13.92 -17.58
CA ARG A 76 2.74 12.64 -17.01
C ARG A 76 3.93 11.84 -16.45
N ALA A 77 5.03 11.79 -17.19
CA ALA A 77 6.25 11.12 -16.74
C ALA A 77 6.90 11.79 -15.51
N ALA A 78 6.87 13.13 -15.45
CA ALA A 78 7.37 13.85 -14.28
C ALA A 78 6.50 13.60 -13.04
N PHE A 79 5.18 13.46 -13.23
CA PHE A 79 4.25 13.10 -12.16
C PHE A 79 4.49 11.67 -11.68
N GLU A 80 4.50 10.68 -12.56
CA GLU A 80 4.73 9.27 -12.21
C GLU A 80 6.04 9.08 -11.43
N TRP A 81 7.13 9.74 -11.86
CA TRP A 81 8.39 9.73 -11.12
C TRP A 81 8.23 10.36 -9.73
N ALA A 82 7.59 11.54 -9.65
CA ALA A 82 7.43 12.24 -8.37
C ALA A 82 6.55 11.47 -7.40
N ALA A 83 5.46 10.87 -7.88
CA ALA A 83 4.57 10.02 -7.11
C ALA A 83 5.31 8.79 -6.56
N GLY A 84 6.09 8.09 -7.38
CA GLY A 84 6.90 6.96 -6.90
C GLY A 84 7.99 7.36 -5.90
N MET A 85 8.62 8.53 -6.06
CA MET A 85 9.57 9.05 -5.06
C MET A 85 8.88 9.36 -3.74
N VAL A 86 7.70 9.97 -3.77
CA VAL A 86 6.92 10.26 -2.55
C VAL A 86 6.49 8.94 -1.89
N GLN A 87 5.91 8.02 -2.66
CA GLN A 87 5.43 6.72 -2.18
C GLN A 87 6.56 5.92 -1.48
N SER A 88 7.73 5.83 -2.10
CA SER A 88 8.84 5.00 -1.60
C SER A 88 9.80 5.69 -0.61
N ARG A 89 9.74 7.02 -0.46
CA ARG A 89 10.75 7.79 0.33
C ARG A 89 10.18 8.85 1.26
N ALA A 90 8.89 9.19 1.17
CA ALA A 90 8.31 10.12 2.13
C ALA A 90 8.13 9.45 3.50
N PHE A 91 8.30 10.25 4.54
CA PHE A 91 8.06 9.82 5.91
C PHE A 91 6.74 10.41 6.40
N HIS A 92 5.90 9.57 7.00
CA HIS A 92 4.74 10.05 7.74
C HIS A 92 5.23 10.65 9.06
N LEU A 93 5.22 11.97 9.15
CA LEU A 93 5.52 12.67 10.39
C LEU A 93 4.37 12.44 11.38
N GLN A 94 4.54 11.47 12.29
CA GLN A 94 3.71 11.40 13.48
C GLN A 94 4.20 12.43 14.50
N ALA A 95 3.25 13.07 15.21
CA ALA A 95 3.54 14.15 16.15
C ALA A 95 4.48 13.74 17.31
N SER A 96 4.67 12.43 17.53
CA SER A 96 5.29 11.87 18.72
C SER A 96 6.33 10.77 18.43
N ASN A 97 7.13 10.88 17.37
CA ASN A 97 8.05 9.78 16.99
C ASN A 97 9.53 10.12 17.05
N TRP A 98 9.90 11.40 16.92
CA TRP A 98 11.31 11.82 17.06
C TRP A 98 11.56 12.58 18.38
N ALA A 99 10.50 13.09 19.02
CA ALA A 99 10.58 13.88 20.26
C ALA A 99 10.34 13.04 21.53
N THR A 100 9.82 11.81 21.42
CA THR A 100 9.43 10.97 22.57
C THR A 100 10.56 10.08 23.11
N ASN A 101 11.74 10.08 22.49
CA ASN A 101 12.89 9.28 22.95
C ASN A 101 12.63 7.77 23.06
N GLU A 102 11.60 7.22 22.40
CA GLU A 102 11.45 5.77 22.27
C GLU A 102 12.50 5.24 21.29
N ILE A 103 13.70 5.03 21.83
CA ILE A 103 14.79 4.30 21.18
C ILE A 103 14.40 2.83 21.24
N THR A 104 13.94 2.26 20.13
CA THR A 104 13.93 0.81 19.98
C THR A 104 15.39 0.34 20.00
N GLU A 105 15.73 -0.65 20.83
CA GLU A 105 17.08 -1.20 20.87
C GLU A 105 17.51 -1.66 19.47
N GLY A 106 18.46 -0.94 18.87
CA GLY A 106 19.04 -1.32 17.59
C GLY A 106 19.91 -2.56 17.74
N ARG A 107 20.01 -3.37 16.68
CA ARG A 107 20.98 -4.47 16.64
C ARG A 107 22.41 -3.93 16.66
N ASN A 108 23.36 -4.72 17.15
CA ASN A 108 24.79 -4.43 16.92
C ASN A 108 25.11 -4.55 15.42
N ILE A 109 25.81 -3.55 14.88
CA ILE A 109 26.20 -3.46 13.46
C ILE A 109 27.73 -3.41 13.40
N ALA A 110 28.34 -4.36 12.69
CA ALA A 110 29.78 -4.43 12.55
C ALA A 110 30.32 -3.32 11.61
N PRO A 111 31.60 -2.90 11.74
CA PRO A 111 32.19 -1.97 10.78
C PRO A 111 32.12 -2.52 9.34
N GLY A 112 31.59 -1.70 8.43
CA GLY A 112 31.36 -2.08 7.03
C GLY A 112 30.06 -2.82 6.75
N GLU A 113 29.27 -3.12 7.78
CA GLU A 113 27.93 -3.68 7.62
C GLU A 113 26.90 -2.58 7.34
N GLU A 114 25.90 -2.89 6.51
CA GLU A 114 24.84 -1.97 6.15
C GLU A 114 23.91 -1.68 7.33
N ILE A 115 23.61 -0.39 7.52
CA ILE A 115 22.62 0.07 8.49
C ILE A 115 21.26 0.07 7.79
N LEU A 116 20.36 -0.78 8.25
CA LEU A 116 19.01 -0.91 7.73
C LEU A 116 18.02 -0.19 8.68
N HIS A 117 17.07 0.55 8.11
CA HIS A 117 15.90 1.03 8.86
C HIS A 117 14.72 0.07 8.70
N THR A 118 13.66 0.29 9.48
CA THR A 118 12.36 -0.36 9.25
C THR A 118 11.40 0.61 8.56
N TYR A 119 10.65 0.10 7.57
CA TYR A 119 9.55 0.82 6.93
C TYR A 119 8.22 0.69 7.69
N GLY A 120 8.22 -0.06 8.81
CA GLY A 120 7.04 -0.44 9.58
C GLY A 120 6.75 -1.94 9.47
N ASP A 121 5.64 -2.35 10.06
CA ASP A 121 5.18 -3.74 10.12
C ASP A 121 4.44 -4.13 8.83
N LEU A 122 5.14 -4.13 7.69
CA LEU A 122 4.56 -4.26 6.35
C LEU A 122 4.66 -5.69 5.80
N GLY A 123 3.58 -6.18 5.19
CA GLY A 123 3.58 -7.46 4.46
C GLY A 123 4.32 -7.36 3.12
N ASN A 124 4.73 -8.50 2.52
CA ASN A 124 5.48 -8.48 1.25
C ASN A 124 4.71 -7.79 0.12
N GLY A 125 3.40 -7.88 0.18
CA GLY A 125 2.52 -7.17 -0.72
C GLY A 125 2.62 -5.65 -0.71
N GLU A 126 2.58 -5.08 0.49
CA GLU A 126 2.74 -3.63 0.69
C GLU A 126 4.18 -3.21 0.35
N LEU A 127 5.16 -4.04 0.70
CA LEU A 127 6.56 -3.81 0.31
C LEU A 127 6.73 -3.73 -1.21
N LEU A 128 6.09 -4.64 -1.94
CA LEU A 128 6.14 -4.66 -3.39
C LEU A 128 5.45 -3.44 -3.99
N GLN A 129 4.23 -3.14 -3.52
CA GLN A 129 3.45 -2.01 -4.01
C GLN A 129 4.20 -0.69 -3.85
N VAL A 130 4.68 -0.43 -2.63
CA VAL A 130 5.18 0.89 -2.22
C VAL A 130 6.67 1.06 -2.52
N TYR A 131 7.47 0.00 -2.43
CA TYR A 131 8.92 0.08 -2.51
C TYR A 131 9.53 -0.76 -3.64
N GLY A 132 8.75 -1.61 -4.31
CA GLY A 132 9.22 -2.40 -5.45
C GLY A 132 10.12 -3.57 -5.08
N PHE A 133 10.00 -4.13 -3.87
CA PHE A 133 10.72 -5.33 -3.45
C PHE A 133 9.88 -6.21 -2.52
N VAL A 134 10.29 -7.46 -2.37
CA VAL A 134 9.73 -8.40 -1.38
C VAL A 134 10.86 -9.03 -0.58
N GLU A 135 10.60 -9.44 0.65
CA GLU A 135 11.54 -10.28 1.39
C GLU A 135 11.43 -11.74 0.96
N ALA A 136 12.48 -12.52 1.24
CA ALA A 136 12.48 -13.94 0.91
C ALA A 136 11.39 -14.71 1.68
N PRO A 137 10.86 -15.82 1.11
CA PRO A 137 9.83 -16.61 1.76
C PRO A 137 10.20 -17.02 3.19
N GLY A 138 9.30 -16.74 4.14
CA GLY A 138 9.51 -17.07 5.55
C GLY A 138 10.45 -16.13 6.31
N VAL A 139 10.98 -15.07 5.69
CA VAL A 139 11.73 -14.01 6.39
C VAL A 139 10.76 -13.00 6.99
N ASN A 140 9.90 -12.40 6.17
CA ASN A 140 8.96 -11.36 6.61
C ASN A 140 7.96 -11.94 7.64
N PRO A 141 7.98 -11.48 8.91
CA PRO A 141 7.04 -11.96 9.93
C PRO A 141 5.64 -11.35 9.79
N PHE A 142 5.49 -10.26 9.04
CA PHE A 142 4.24 -9.55 8.80
C PHE A 142 3.57 -9.96 7.49
N ASP A 143 4.17 -10.90 6.76
CA ASP A 143 3.60 -11.42 5.53
C ASP A 143 2.21 -12.02 5.76
N ALA A 144 1.29 -11.67 4.87
CA ALA A 144 -0.14 -11.92 5.04
C ALA A 144 -0.79 -12.28 3.70
N VAL A 145 -1.89 -13.02 3.81
CA VAL A 145 -2.82 -13.31 2.71
C VAL A 145 -4.15 -12.64 3.02
N GLY A 146 -4.75 -12.04 2.01
CA GLY A 146 -5.91 -11.19 2.06
C GLY A 146 -7.10 -11.85 1.39
N PHE A 147 -8.25 -11.75 2.04
CA PHE A 147 -9.52 -12.19 1.50
C PHE A 147 -10.47 -11.00 1.43
N SER A 148 -11.16 -10.86 0.31
CA SER A 148 -12.28 -9.93 0.20
C SER A 148 -13.49 -10.46 0.97
N THR A 149 -14.35 -9.55 1.39
CA THR A 149 -15.63 -9.92 2.00
C THR A 149 -16.51 -10.74 1.05
N GLY A 150 -16.44 -10.46 -0.26
CA GLY A 150 -17.15 -11.23 -1.29
C GLY A 150 -16.73 -12.69 -1.33
N GLU A 151 -15.42 -12.99 -1.32
CA GLU A 151 -14.91 -14.36 -1.30
C GLU A 151 -15.39 -15.15 -0.07
N ILE A 152 -15.64 -14.46 1.04
CA ILE A 152 -16.17 -15.09 2.27
C ILE A 152 -17.66 -15.37 2.12
N VAL A 153 -18.43 -14.43 1.57
CA VAL A 153 -19.86 -14.66 1.28
C VAL A 153 -20.02 -15.83 0.32
N ASP A 154 -19.24 -15.86 -0.76
CA ASP A 154 -19.25 -16.95 -1.74
C ASP A 154 -18.94 -18.29 -1.08
N ALA A 155 -17.90 -18.35 -0.24
CA ALA A 155 -17.55 -19.57 0.49
C ALA A 155 -18.64 -20.04 1.47
N VAL A 156 -19.38 -19.10 2.10
CA VAL A 156 -20.51 -19.44 2.98
C VAL A 156 -21.69 -19.98 2.16
N LEU A 157 -22.03 -19.31 1.05
CA LEU A 157 -23.08 -19.76 0.13
C LEU A 157 -22.77 -21.14 -0.47
N ASP A 158 -21.52 -21.43 -0.79
CA ASP A 158 -21.09 -22.74 -1.28
C ASP A 158 -21.17 -23.85 -0.20
N SER A 159 -21.17 -23.46 1.08
CA SER A 159 -21.17 -24.41 2.21
C SER A 159 -22.57 -24.88 2.64
N GLY A 160 -23.64 -24.22 2.19
CA GLY A 160 -25.01 -24.58 2.54
C GLY A 160 -26.05 -23.63 1.94
N ASP A 161 -27.33 -23.92 2.18
CA ASP A 161 -28.44 -23.04 1.76
C ASP A 161 -28.55 -21.85 2.72
N TYR A 162 -27.85 -20.77 2.40
CA TYR A 162 -27.97 -19.48 3.08
C TYR A 162 -28.60 -18.44 2.17
N ASP A 163 -29.35 -17.51 2.74
CA ASP A 163 -29.91 -16.39 1.99
C ASP A 163 -28.82 -15.37 1.63
N CYS A 164 -28.54 -15.26 0.34
CA CYS A 164 -27.55 -14.34 -0.22
C CYS A 164 -27.88 -12.88 0.06
N GLU A 165 -29.16 -12.49 0.06
CA GLU A 165 -29.57 -11.11 0.34
C GLU A 165 -29.29 -10.77 1.81
N ALA A 166 -29.72 -11.63 2.73
CA ALA A 166 -29.46 -11.49 4.16
C ALA A 166 -27.96 -11.47 4.52
N LEU A 167 -27.15 -12.33 3.88
CA LEU A 167 -25.70 -12.35 4.07
C LEU A 167 -25.03 -11.06 3.59
N ASN A 168 -25.44 -10.54 2.43
CA ASN A 168 -24.91 -9.29 1.89
C ASN A 168 -25.29 -8.08 2.75
N GLU A 169 -26.54 -8.00 3.22
CA GLU A 169 -26.97 -6.94 4.15
C GLU A 169 -26.17 -6.97 5.46
N ARG A 170 -25.96 -8.17 6.01
CA ARG A 170 -25.18 -8.34 7.23
C ARG A 170 -23.72 -7.94 7.03
N MET A 171 -23.12 -8.34 5.91
CA MET A 171 -21.77 -7.92 5.56
C MET A 171 -21.66 -6.41 5.39
N ALA A 172 -22.64 -5.77 4.73
CA ALA A 172 -22.69 -4.32 4.59
C ALA A 172 -22.77 -3.61 5.95
N SER A 173 -23.58 -4.13 6.89
CA SER A 173 -23.61 -3.64 8.28
C SER A 173 -22.25 -3.80 8.96
N MET A 174 -21.60 -4.96 8.83
CA MET A 174 -20.29 -5.19 9.45
C MET A 174 -19.21 -4.27 8.90
N LEU A 175 -19.26 -3.94 7.61
CA LEU A 175 -18.38 -2.94 6.99
C LEU A 175 -18.66 -1.54 7.53
N LEU A 176 -19.94 -1.17 7.67
CA LEU A 176 -20.35 0.14 8.20
C LEU A 176 -19.97 0.32 9.68
N ASP A 177 -20.12 -0.74 10.46
CA ASP A 177 -19.80 -0.77 11.90
C ASP A 177 -18.29 -0.92 12.18
N GLY A 178 -17.46 -1.06 11.13
CA GLY A 178 -16.02 -1.26 11.23
C GLY A 178 -15.63 -2.60 11.84
N ILE A 179 -16.55 -3.56 11.90
CA ILE A 179 -16.32 -4.94 12.38
C ILE A 179 -15.57 -5.73 11.31
N ALA A 180 -15.91 -5.49 10.04
CA ALA A 180 -15.21 -6.00 8.88
C ALA A 180 -14.56 -4.85 8.11
N THR A 181 -13.46 -5.15 7.44
CA THR A 181 -12.88 -4.29 6.40
C THR A 181 -13.16 -4.92 5.05
N PRO A 182 -13.21 -4.14 3.95
CA PRO A 182 -13.41 -4.70 2.60
C PRO A 182 -12.40 -5.79 2.23
N ARG A 183 -11.26 -5.79 2.93
CA ARG A 183 -10.18 -6.74 2.81
C ARG A 183 -9.70 -7.17 4.19
N MET A 184 -9.72 -8.47 4.47
CA MET A 184 -9.24 -9.05 5.71
C MET A 184 -7.91 -9.76 5.52
N LEU A 185 -6.94 -9.52 6.40
CA LEU A 185 -5.59 -10.08 6.32
C LEU A 185 -5.40 -11.23 7.33
N VAL A 186 -4.75 -12.30 6.89
CA VAL A 186 -4.40 -13.48 7.70
C VAL A 186 -2.89 -13.70 7.64
N GLN A 187 -2.22 -13.67 8.81
CA GLN A 187 -0.78 -13.87 8.94
C GLN A 187 -0.45 -15.30 9.40
N ALA A 188 0.52 -15.95 8.76
CA ALA A 188 0.85 -17.35 9.00
C ALA A 188 1.59 -17.63 10.34
N LYS A 189 2.27 -16.63 10.93
CA LYS A 189 3.23 -16.86 12.03
C LYS A 189 2.74 -16.58 13.45
N LYS A 190 1.52 -16.10 13.67
CA LYS A 190 0.94 -16.11 15.02
C LYS A 190 0.40 -17.51 15.35
N LYS A 191 1.20 -18.32 16.08
CA LYS A 191 0.71 -19.48 16.85
C LYS A 191 -0.61 -19.12 17.55
N PRO A 192 -1.56 -20.07 17.68
CA PRO A 192 -2.98 -19.85 17.43
C PRO A 192 -3.58 -18.85 18.41
N PHE A 193 -3.47 -17.57 18.05
CA PHE A 193 -4.48 -16.58 18.39
C PHE A 193 -5.31 -16.32 17.12
N MET A 194 -5.70 -17.43 16.48
CA MET A 194 -6.87 -17.50 15.62
C MET A 194 -8.07 -17.48 16.56
N GLN A 195 -8.30 -16.34 17.21
CA GLN A 195 -9.37 -16.20 18.19
C GLN A 195 -9.70 -14.71 18.33
N LEU A 196 -10.44 -14.19 17.36
CA LEU A 196 -11.64 -13.41 17.60
C LEU A 196 -12.19 -12.90 16.27
N CYS A 197 -11.41 -12.29 15.36
CA CYS A 197 -12.04 -11.72 14.14
C CYS A 197 -12.63 -12.75 13.17
N SER A 198 -11.91 -13.80 12.76
CA SER A 198 -12.45 -14.77 11.77
C SER A 198 -13.54 -15.67 12.35
N CYS A 199 -13.37 -16.16 13.60
CA CYS A 199 -14.42 -16.94 14.27
C CYS A 199 -15.62 -16.10 14.66
N VAL A 200 -15.46 -14.83 15.07
CA VAL A 200 -16.60 -13.94 15.32
C VAL A 200 -17.28 -13.58 14.02
N LEU A 201 -16.56 -13.36 12.90
CA LEU A 201 -17.19 -13.09 11.59
C LEU A 201 -18.00 -14.28 11.10
N VAL A 202 -17.41 -15.48 11.11
CA VAL A 202 -18.09 -16.69 10.65
C VAL A 202 -19.23 -17.04 11.62
N CYS A 203 -19.05 -16.95 12.94
CA CYS A 203 -20.13 -17.17 13.90
C CYS A 203 -21.21 -16.09 13.87
N THR A 204 -20.88 -14.83 13.54
CA THR A 204 -21.90 -13.81 13.30
C THR A 204 -22.63 -14.11 12.00
N MET A 205 -21.95 -14.32 10.87
CA MET A 205 -22.59 -14.68 9.60
C MET A 205 -23.47 -15.94 9.71
N LEU A 206 -23.04 -16.96 10.45
CA LEU A 206 -23.77 -18.20 10.65
C LEU A 206 -24.85 -18.14 11.74
N ALA A 207 -24.90 -17.08 12.56
CA ALA A 207 -25.99 -16.88 13.54
C ALA A 207 -27.25 -16.30 12.88
N VAL A 208 -27.57 -16.77 11.67
CA VAL A 208 -28.86 -16.56 11.00
C VAL A 208 -29.67 -17.83 11.29
N GLU A 209 -30.39 -17.82 12.41
CA GLU A 209 -31.58 -18.65 12.66
C GLU A 209 -32.79 -17.73 12.85
#